data_AF-W7Y438-F1
#
_entry.id   AF-W7Y438-F1
#
_cell.length_a   1.000
_cell.length_b   1.000
_cell.length_c   1.000
_cell.angle_alpha   90.00
_cell.angle_beta   90.00
_cell.angle_gamma   90.00
#
_symmetry.space_group_name_H-M   'P 1'
#
loop_
_entity.id
_entity.type
_entity.pdbx_description
1 polymer ?
#
loop_
_entity_poly.entity_id
_entity_poly.type
_entity_poly.pdbx_seq_one_letter_code
_entity_poly.pdbx_strand_id
1 'polypeptide(L)'
;MLTVGYSIPLTSLVPMPDFFKLIVLELGEMKGFFSFASFVIAAPIFEELIFRGVMLDGLLKRYSPNKSIFISSLIFGIVHLNPWQFITAFGIGLFMGWVYYKTRNLSLCIIMHFTNNLLAFLSMQFTNMEEVLENTFVESSGGLYNAIMIITGFSIIFLLCLWLLIRKFKQDTINKTSISQ
;
A
#
# COMPACT_ATOMS: atom_id res chain seq x y z
N MET A 1 6.58 4.41 3.19
CA MET A 1 6.92 5.41 4.23
C MET A 1 5.93 5.48 5.40
N LEU A 2 4.62 5.22 5.20
CA LEU A 2 3.72 4.87 6.33
C LEU A 2 4.24 3.64 7.12
N THR A 3 5.06 2.80 6.49
CA THR A 3 5.67 1.59 7.04
C THR A 3 6.90 1.79 7.93
N VAL A 4 7.56 2.96 7.94
CA VAL A 4 8.77 3.18 8.77
C VAL A 4 8.48 4.14 9.93
N GLY A 5 7.71 5.21 9.69
CA GLY A 5 7.37 6.17 10.75
C GLY A 5 6.41 5.63 11.83
N TYR A 6 5.56 4.66 11.50
CA TYR A 6 4.65 4.00 12.45
C TYR A 6 5.19 2.68 12.99
N SER A 7 6.12 2.04 12.29
CA SER A 7 6.75 0.83 12.79
C SER A 7 7.75 1.15 13.88
N ILE A 8 8.50 2.27 13.86
CA ILE A 8 9.46 2.63 14.93
C ILE A 8 8.82 2.71 16.34
N PRO A 9 7.65 3.37 16.53
CA PRO A 9 6.95 3.32 17.82
C PRO A 9 6.43 1.91 18.17
N LEU A 10 6.03 1.13 17.17
CA LEU A 10 5.49 -0.21 17.40
C LEU A 10 6.59 -1.27 17.63
N THR A 11 7.75 -1.16 16.98
CA THR A 11 8.94 -2.00 17.18
C THR A 11 9.60 -1.70 18.50
N SER A 12 9.52 -0.47 19.00
CA SER A 12 9.98 -0.13 20.36
C SER A 12 9.03 -0.65 21.45
N LEU A 13 7.72 -0.72 21.19
CA LEU A 13 6.75 -1.32 22.12
C LEU A 13 6.70 -2.85 22.05
N VAL A 14 6.80 -3.41 20.86
CA VAL A 14 6.80 -4.85 20.58
C VAL A 14 7.99 -5.11 19.67
N PRO A 15 9.15 -5.52 20.22
CA PRO A 15 10.32 -5.82 19.42
C PRO A 15 10.07 -7.03 18.53
N MET A 16 10.60 -6.97 17.30
CA MET A 16 10.47 -8.06 16.34
C MET A 16 11.29 -9.27 16.81
N PRO A 17 10.69 -10.47 16.97
CA PRO A 17 11.44 -11.68 17.26
C PRO A 17 12.45 -11.98 16.16
N ASP A 18 13.59 -12.58 16.49
CA ASP A 18 14.69 -12.80 15.56
C ASP A 18 14.29 -13.62 14.33
N PHE A 19 13.40 -14.61 14.50
CA PHE A 19 12.83 -15.36 13.39
C PHE A 19 12.15 -14.47 12.34
N PHE A 20 11.38 -13.46 12.78
CA PHE A 20 10.74 -12.51 11.85
C PHE A 20 11.75 -11.56 11.22
N LYS A 21 12.76 -11.10 11.98
CA LYS A 21 13.82 -10.26 11.44
C LYS A 21 14.56 -10.97 10.31
N LEU A 22 14.91 -12.24 10.50
CA LEU A 22 15.60 -13.04 9.47
C LEU A 22 14.77 -13.15 8.19
N ILE A 23 13.47 -13.44 8.30
CA ILE A 23 12.57 -13.48 7.13
C ILE A 23 12.51 -12.14 6.42
N VAL A 24 12.36 -11.04 7.17
CA VAL A 24 12.26 -9.70 6.60
C VAL A 24 13.56 -9.27 5.92
N LEU A 25 14.72 -9.61 6.51
CA LEU A 25 16.03 -9.35 5.92
C LEU A 25 16.25 -10.17 4.65
N GLU A 26 15.91 -11.46 4.67
CA GLU A 26 16.07 -12.36 3.52
C GLU A 26 15.18 -11.92 2.35
N LEU A 27 13.90 -11.61 2.60
CA LEU A 27 13.00 -11.04 1.60
C LEU A 27 13.44 -9.64 1.15
N GLY A 28 14.05 -8.87 2.06
CA GLY A 28 14.52 -7.50 1.83
C GLY A 28 15.72 -7.42 0.88
N GLU A 29 16.60 -8.42 0.95
CA GLU A 29 17.79 -8.53 0.10
C GLU A 29 17.50 -9.17 -1.27
N MET A 30 16.27 -9.63 -1.53
CA MET A 30 15.88 -10.18 -2.83
C MET A 30 15.89 -9.10 -3.92
N LYS A 31 17.01 -8.99 -4.64
CA LYS A 31 17.22 -8.05 -5.75
C LYS A 31 17.01 -8.73 -7.11
N GLY A 32 16.62 -7.94 -8.10
CA GLY A 32 16.53 -8.38 -9.51
C GLY A 32 15.12 -8.44 -10.08
N PHE A 33 15.04 -8.78 -11.38
CA PHE A 33 13.81 -8.71 -12.18
C PHE A 33 12.67 -9.57 -11.63
N PHE A 34 12.95 -10.79 -11.17
CA PHE A 34 11.91 -11.68 -10.65
C PHE A 34 11.29 -11.16 -9.36
N SER A 35 12.10 -10.60 -8.45
CA SER A 35 11.63 -9.95 -7.22
C SER A 35 10.78 -8.72 -7.54
N PHE A 36 11.23 -7.90 -8.50
CA PHE A 36 10.44 -6.77 -8.99
C PHE A 36 9.09 -7.21 -9.57
N ALA A 37 9.09 -8.19 -10.48
CA ALA A 37 7.88 -8.67 -11.14
C ALA A 37 6.89 -9.28 -10.15
N SER A 38 7.37 -10.03 -9.14
CA SER A 38 6.50 -10.61 -8.12
C SER A 38 5.93 -9.55 -7.18
N PHE A 39 6.78 -8.71 -6.58
CA PHE A 39 6.39 -7.78 -5.51
C PHE A 39 5.66 -6.55 -6.03
N VAL A 40 6.09 -6.00 -7.16
CA VAL A 40 5.58 -4.73 -7.68
C VAL A 40 4.39 -4.95 -8.62
N ILE A 41 4.35 -6.05 -9.36
CA ILE A 41 3.30 -6.30 -10.38
C ILE A 41 2.36 -7.40 -9.95
N ALA A 42 2.85 -8.62 -9.79
CA ALA A 42 1.99 -9.79 -9.62
C ALA A 42 1.20 -9.74 -8.31
N ALA A 43 1.87 -9.48 -7.18
CA ALA A 43 1.23 -9.41 -5.87
C ALA A 43 0.10 -8.37 -5.83
N PRO A 44 0.31 -7.09 -6.21
CA PRO A 44 -0.77 -6.11 -6.29
C PRO A 44 -1.96 -6.54 -7.16
N ILE A 45 -1.72 -7.17 -8.31
CA ILE A 45 -2.81 -7.65 -9.18
C ILE A 45 -3.63 -8.72 -8.46
N PHE A 46 -2.97 -9.75 -7.92
CA PHE A 46 -3.65 -10.86 -7.24
C PHE A 46 -4.38 -10.40 -5.99
N GLU A 47 -3.73 -9.57 -5.17
CA GLU A 47 -4.32 -9.01 -3.96
C GLU A 47 -5.57 -8.19 -4.28
N GLU A 48 -5.51 -7.27 -5.25
CA GLU A 48 -6.70 -6.49 -5.62
C GLU A 48 -7.82 -7.35 -6.20
N LEU A 49 -7.50 -8.33 -7.06
CA LEU A 49 -8.50 -9.26 -7.59
C LEU A 49 -9.25 -9.99 -6.47
N ILE A 50 -8.53 -10.51 -5.48
CA ILE A 50 -9.11 -11.27 -4.37
C ILE A 50 -9.85 -10.34 -3.41
N PHE A 51 -9.19 -9.30 -2.89
CA PHE A 51 -9.73 -8.49 -1.81
C PHE A 51 -10.77 -7.48 -2.30
N ARG A 52 -10.58 -6.87 -3.46
CA ARG A 52 -11.52 -5.85 -3.99
C ARG A 52 -12.49 -6.47 -4.98
N GLY A 53 -11.98 -7.24 -5.93
CA GLY A 53 -12.78 -7.85 -6.99
C GLY A 53 -13.74 -8.92 -6.50
N VAL A 54 -13.31 -9.79 -5.59
CA VAL A 54 -14.14 -10.91 -5.08
C VAL A 54 -14.72 -10.60 -3.70
N MET A 55 -13.87 -10.34 -2.71
CA MET A 55 -14.30 -10.22 -1.32
C MET A 55 -15.12 -8.95 -1.07
N LEU A 56 -14.59 -7.77 -1.37
CA LEU A 56 -15.30 -6.52 -1.15
C LEU A 56 -16.56 -6.43 -2.03
N ASP A 57 -16.48 -6.78 -3.31
CA ASP A 57 -17.66 -6.81 -4.18
C ASP A 57 -18.74 -7.75 -3.66
N GLY A 58 -18.36 -8.95 -3.19
CA GLY A 58 -19.26 -9.91 -2.57
C GLY A 58 -19.90 -9.39 -1.28
N LEU A 59 -19.12 -8.74 -0.41
CA LEU A 59 -19.61 -8.13 0.83
C LEU A 59 -20.59 -6.99 0.55
N LEU A 60 -20.31 -6.14 -0.45
CA LEU A 60 -21.17 -5.01 -0.84
C LEU A 60 -22.55 -5.44 -1.35
N LYS A 61 -22.72 -6.69 -1.77
CA LYS A 61 -24.03 -7.26 -2.16
C LYS A 61 -24.89 -7.63 -0.95
N ARG A 62 -24.31 -7.75 0.25
CA ARG A 62 -24.99 -8.28 1.46
C ARG A 62 -24.95 -7.32 2.65
N TYR A 63 -23.99 -6.42 2.72
CA TYR A 63 -23.75 -5.55 3.88
C TYR A 63 -23.60 -4.09 3.47
N SER A 64 -23.67 -3.19 4.45
CA SER A 64 -23.44 -1.76 4.23
C SER A 64 -22.03 -1.48 3.73
N PRO A 65 -21.81 -0.37 2.99
CA PRO A 65 -20.49 -0.03 2.46
C PRO A 65 -19.41 0.06 3.53
N ASN A 66 -19.68 0.75 4.64
CA ASN A 66 -18.73 0.93 5.73
C ASN A 66 -18.30 -0.41 6.34
N LYS A 67 -19.27 -1.32 6.57
CA LYS A 67 -18.98 -2.66 7.12
C LYS A 67 -18.17 -3.51 6.14
N SER A 68 -18.53 -3.46 4.85
CA SER A 68 -17.85 -4.22 3.79
C SER A 68 -16.40 -3.78 3.62
N ILE A 69 -16.16 -2.46 3.57
CA ILE A 69 -14.82 -1.88 3.48
C ILE A 69 -13.99 -2.25 4.71
N PHE A 70 -14.56 -2.09 5.91
CA PHE A 70 -13.86 -2.42 7.14
C PHE A 70 -13.43 -3.90 7.19
N ILE A 71 -14.35 -4.83 6.94
CA ILE A 71 -14.06 -6.27 7.00
C ILE A 71 -13.02 -6.67 5.94
N SER A 72 -13.19 -6.24 4.69
CA SER A 72 -12.24 -6.53 3.61
C SER A 72 -10.84 -6.00 3.95
N SER A 73 -10.76 -4.77 4.46
CA SER A 73 -9.49 -4.13 4.84
C SER A 73 -8.84 -4.82 6.05
N LEU A 74 -9.65 -5.26 7.01
CA LEU A 74 -9.17 -5.98 8.20
C LEU A 74 -8.53 -7.31 7.79
N ILE A 75 -9.23 -8.09 6.96
CA ILE A 75 -8.69 -9.36 6.46
C ILE A 75 -7.44 -9.11 5.61
N PHE A 76 -7.45 -8.08 4.75
CA PHE A 76 -6.28 -7.66 3.99
C PHE A 76 -5.07 -7.36 4.88
N GLY A 77 -5.25 -6.65 6.00
CA GLY A 77 -4.19 -6.44 6.97
C GLY A 77 -3.69 -7.74 7.61
N ILE A 78 -4.59 -8.64 7.99
CA ILE A 78 -4.24 -9.90 8.70
C ILE A 78 -3.44 -10.86 7.82
N VAL A 79 -3.77 -10.99 6.53
CA VAL A 79 -3.10 -11.96 5.64
C VAL A 79 -1.62 -11.67 5.40
N HIS A 80 -1.16 -10.46 5.73
CA HIS A 80 0.26 -10.12 5.67
C HIS A 80 1.08 -10.81 6.78
N LEU A 81 0.43 -11.36 7.81
CA LEU A 81 1.05 -12.09 8.93
C LEU A 81 2.20 -11.34 9.61
N ASN A 82 2.20 -10.02 9.49
CA ASN A 82 3.22 -9.12 10.00
C ASN A 82 2.52 -8.00 10.80
N PRO A 83 2.58 -8.03 12.14
CA PRO A 83 1.95 -7.01 12.99
C PRO A 83 2.40 -5.58 12.68
N TRP A 84 3.66 -5.39 12.28
CA TRP A 84 4.19 -4.08 11.91
C TRP A 84 3.66 -3.59 10.56
N GLN A 85 3.36 -4.51 9.64
CA GLN A 85 2.72 -4.19 8.38
C GLN A 85 1.19 -4.02 8.52
N PHE A 86 0.56 -4.71 9.47
CA PHE A 86 -0.89 -4.75 9.66
C PHE A 86 -1.53 -3.37 9.68
N ILE A 87 -1.01 -2.43 10.49
CA ILE A 87 -1.59 -1.09 10.65
C ILE A 87 -1.61 -0.35 9.29
N THR A 88 -0.50 -0.44 8.55
CA THR A 88 -0.38 0.22 7.26
C THR A 88 -1.22 -0.44 6.17
N ALA A 89 -1.21 -1.78 6.12
CA ALA A 89 -2.01 -2.56 5.19
C ALA A 89 -3.50 -2.34 5.43
N PHE A 90 -3.93 -2.30 6.70
CA PHE A 90 -5.30 -1.99 7.07
C PHE A 90 -5.71 -0.58 6.64
N GLY A 91 -4.87 0.44 6.91
CA GLY A 91 -5.14 1.82 6.53
C GLY A 91 -5.24 2.04 5.01
N ILE A 92 -4.28 1.52 4.25
CA ILE A 92 -4.31 1.51 2.78
C ILE A 92 -5.52 0.69 2.29
N GLY A 93 -5.79 -0.42 2.96
CA GLY A 93 -6.99 -1.25 2.88
C GLY A 93 -8.26 -0.42 2.78
N LEU A 94 -8.51 0.37 3.83
CA LEU A 94 -9.69 1.22 3.98
C LEU A 94 -9.81 2.23 2.85
N PHE A 95 -8.70 2.91 2.53
CA PHE A 95 -8.69 3.93 1.48
C PHE A 95 -9.00 3.34 0.11
N MET A 96 -8.32 2.27 -0.28
CA MET A 96 -8.55 1.62 -1.56
C MET A 96 -9.92 0.94 -1.63
N GLY A 97 -10.42 0.40 -0.51
CA GLY A 97 -11.78 -0.13 -0.42
C GLY A 97 -12.84 0.95 -0.65
N TRP A 98 -12.63 2.15 -0.10
CA TRP A 98 -13.49 3.31 -0.37
C TRP A 98 -13.42 3.75 -1.84
N VAL A 99 -12.22 3.79 -2.44
CA VAL A 99 -12.04 4.07 -3.87
C VAL A 99 -12.79 3.07 -4.74
N TYR A 100 -12.66 1.77 -4.46
CA TYR A 100 -13.36 0.72 -5.19
C TYR A 100 -14.88 0.86 -5.03
N TYR A 101 -15.38 1.10 -3.82
CA TYR A 101 -16.80 1.30 -3.57
C TYR A 101 -17.39 2.45 -4.40
N LYS A 102 -16.65 3.56 -4.51
CA LYS A 102 -17.09 4.76 -5.23
C LYS A 102 -16.95 4.66 -6.75
N THR A 103 -15.89 4.01 -7.25
CA THR A 103 -15.59 3.97 -8.69
C THR A 103 -16.00 2.68 -9.38
N ARG A 104 -16.14 1.57 -8.62
CA ARG A 104 -16.24 0.20 -9.12
C ARG A 104 -15.15 -0.15 -10.14
N ASN A 105 -13.99 0.50 -10.05
CA ASN A 105 -12.91 0.35 -11.00
C ASN A 105 -11.71 -0.37 -10.36
N LEU A 106 -11.57 -1.66 -10.66
CA LEU A 106 -10.48 -2.46 -10.10
C LEU A 106 -9.10 -2.01 -10.60
N SER A 107 -8.99 -1.59 -11.86
CA SER A 107 -7.72 -1.12 -12.45
C SER A 107 -7.15 0.08 -11.69
N LEU A 108 -8.00 0.96 -11.18
CA LEU A 108 -7.58 2.10 -10.37
C LEU A 108 -6.93 1.66 -9.05
N CYS A 109 -7.53 0.68 -8.37
CA CYS A 109 -6.95 0.07 -7.18
C CYS A 109 -5.63 -0.63 -7.50
N ILE A 110 -5.56 -1.40 -8.59
CA ILE A 110 -4.32 -2.08 -9.01
C ILE A 110 -3.20 -1.07 -9.26
N ILE A 111 -3.46 0.02 -9.97
CA ILE A 111 -2.45 1.06 -10.24
C ILE A 111 -1.98 1.72 -8.95
N MET A 112 -2.89 2.05 -8.04
CA MET A 112 -2.54 2.63 -6.74
C MET A 112 -1.67 1.68 -5.91
N HIS A 113 -1.99 0.38 -5.92
CA HIS A 113 -1.23 -0.63 -5.20
C HIS A 113 0.14 -0.88 -5.82
N PHE A 114 0.19 -1.07 -7.14
CA PHE A 114 1.44 -1.14 -7.91
C PHE A 114 2.36 0.02 -7.57
N THR A 115 1.81 1.23 -7.53
CA THR A 115 2.55 2.45 -7.23
C THR A 115 3.12 2.43 -5.80
N ASN A 116 2.32 2.00 -4.82
CA ASN A 116 2.78 1.86 -3.44
C ASN A 116 3.91 0.82 -3.31
N ASN A 117 3.78 -0.33 -3.98
CA ASN A 117 4.79 -1.39 -3.94
C ASN A 117 6.05 -1.02 -4.72
N LEU A 118 5.92 -0.31 -5.85
CA LEU A 118 7.07 0.22 -6.60
C LEU A 118 7.89 1.15 -5.73
N LEU A 119 7.23 2.08 -5.05
CA LEU A 119 7.89 3.01 -4.15
C LEU A 119 8.57 2.30 -2.97
N ALA A 120 7.91 1.30 -2.38
CA ALA A 120 8.51 0.48 -1.34
C ALA A 120 9.75 -0.28 -1.85
N PHE A 121 9.64 -0.91 -3.02
CA PHE A 121 10.74 -1.64 -3.66
C PHE A 121 11.94 -0.73 -3.96
N LEU A 122 11.69 0.47 -4.49
CA LEU A 122 12.75 1.46 -4.73
C LEU A 122 13.42 1.88 -3.42
N SER A 123 12.66 2.15 -2.36
CA SER A 123 13.25 2.45 -1.04
C SER A 123 14.18 1.34 -0.57
N MET A 124 13.81 0.08 -0.75
CA MET A 124 14.67 -1.07 -0.38
C MET A 124 15.99 -1.13 -1.17
N GLN A 125 16.08 -0.49 -2.34
CA GLN A 125 17.35 -0.43 -3.08
C GLN A 125 18.32 0.63 -2.53
N PHE A 126 17.81 1.62 -1.79
CA PHE A 126 18.58 2.76 -1.28
C PHE A 126 18.73 2.73 0.24
N THR A 127 18.30 1.65 0.90
CA THR A 127 18.20 1.59 2.35
C THR A 127 18.59 0.19 2.81
N ASN A 128 19.57 0.10 3.73
CA ASN A 128 19.98 -1.17 4.32
C ASN A 128 18.94 -1.60 5.35
N MET A 129 18.35 -2.79 5.18
CA MET A 129 17.26 -3.25 6.06
C MET A 129 17.71 -3.42 7.52
N GLU A 130 18.98 -3.73 7.76
CA GLU A 130 19.57 -3.78 9.10
C GLU A 130 19.59 -2.38 9.75
N GLU A 131 19.97 -1.34 8.99
CA GLU A 131 19.93 0.04 9.46
C GLU A 131 18.50 0.58 9.67
N VAL A 132 17.51 0.09 8.92
CA VAL A 132 16.08 0.47 9.14
C VAL A 132 15.57 0.03 10.50
N LEU A 133 16.07 -1.10 10.99
CA LEU A 133 15.63 -1.68 12.25
C LEU A 133 16.26 -0.99 13.47
N GLU A 134 17.44 -0.38 13.29
CA GLU A 134 18.24 0.17 14.39
C GLU A 134 18.37 1.70 14.39
N ASN A 135 18.26 2.35 13.23
CA ASN A 135 18.54 3.77 13.06
C ASN A 135 17.30 4.59 12.70
N THR A 136 17.42 5.91 12.81
CA THR A 136 16.35 6.81 12.36
C THR A 136 16.21 6.75 10.83
N PHE A 137 15.03 7.11 10.30
CA PHE A 137 14.78 7.07 8.85
C PHE A 137 15.81 7.88 8.03
N VAL A 138 16.30 8.99 8.57
CA VAL A 138 17.29 9.85 7.89
C VAL A 138 18.64 9.13 7.80
N GLU A 139 19.03 8.42 8.85
CA GLU A 139 20.26 7.63 8.88
C GLU A 139 20.12 6.40 7.98
N SER A 140 19.03 5.65 8.10
CA SER A 140 18.80 4.43 7.31
C SER A 140 18.70 4.68 5.80
N SER A 141 18.27 5.88 5.39
CA SER A 141 18.19 6.28 3.98
C SER A 141 19.53 6.73 3.39
N GLY A 142 20.62 6.70 4.15
CA GLY A 142 21.93 7.18 3.71
C GLY A 142 22.09 8.69 3.76
N GLY A 143 21.28 9.38 4.58
CA GLY A 143 21.39 10.81 4.87
C GLY A 143 20.19 11.64 4.42
N LEU A 144 20.17 12.90 4.89
CA LEU A 144 19.03 13.82 4.73
C LEU A 144 18.64 14.05 3.26
N TYR A 145 19.62 14.08 2.34
CA TYR A 145 19.35 14.27 0.92
C TYR A 145 18.50 13.12 0.34
N ASN A 146 18.90 11.88 0.59
CA ASN A 146 18.18 10.70 0.14
C ASN A 146 16.79 10.61 0.80
N ALA A 147 16.71 10.90 2.10
CA ALA A 147 15.45 10.98 2.84
C ALA A 147 14.45 11.94 2.16
N ILE A 148 14.90 13.16 1.81
CA ILE A 148 14.09 14.18 1.15
C ILE A 148 13.66 13.71 -0.24
N MET A 149 14.57 13.14 -1.04
CA MET A 149 14.26 12.61 -2.37
C MET A 149 13.19 11.52 -2.32
N ILE A 150 13.26 10.61 -1.33
CA ILE A 150 12.26 9.57 -1.09
C ILE A 150 10.91 10.21 -0.71
N ILE A 151 10.87 11.07 0.32
CA ILE A 151 9.64 11.73 0.79
C ILE A 151 8.94 12.49 -0.34
N THR A 152 9.71 13.29 -1.08
CA THR A 152 9.19 14.12 -2.17
C THR A 152 8.69 13.26 -3.33
N GLY A 153 9.42 12.21 -3.71
CA GLY A 153 8.98 11.24 -4.72
C GLY A 153 7.65 10.57 -4.34
N PHE A 154 7.54 10.08 -3.11
CA PHE A 154 6.29 9.51 -2.58
C PHE A 154 5.14 10.52 -2.62
N SER A 155 5.40 11.76 -2.19
CA SER A 155 4.38 12.82 -2.12
C SER A 155 3.88 13.20 -3.51
N ILE A 156 4.77 13.36 -4.49
CA ILE A 156 4.42 13.67 -5.89
C ILE A 156 3.54 12.55 -6.45
N ILE A 157 3.94 11.30 -6.25
CA ILE A 157 3.23 10.14 -6.78
C ILE A 157 1.87 9.95 -6.11
N PHE A 158 1.78 10.16 -4.79
CA PHE A 158 0.52 10.14 -4.05
C PHE A 158 -0.43 11.24 -4.55
N LEU A 159 0.07 12.47 -4.72
CA LEU A 159 -0.71 13.59 -5.25
C LEU A 159 -1.15 13.35 -6.70
N LEU A 160 -0.30 12.75 -7.53
CA LEU A 160 -0.65 12.36 -8.89
C LEU A 160 -1.78 11.31 -8.89
N CYS A 161 -1.69 10.29 -8.03
CA CYS A 161 -2.73 9.28 -7.89
C CYS A 161 -4.05 9.92 -7.44
N LEU A 162 -4.01 10.81 -6.44
CA LEU A 162 -5.19 11.56 -5.99
C LEU A 162 -5.75 12.44 -7.10
N TRP A 163 -4.90 13.13 -7.86
CA TRP A 163 -5.35 13.97 -8.96
C TRP A 163 -6.01 13.17 -10.07
N LEU A 164 -5.42 12.04 -10.49
CA LEU A 164 -6.00 11.13 -11.48
C LEU A 164 -7.34 10.58 -10.99
N LEU A 165 -7.43 10.23 -9.71
CA LEU A 165 -8.63 9.75 -9.05
C LEU A 165 -9.75 10.82 -9.06
N ILE A 166 -9.43 12.05 -8.65
CA ILE A 166 -10.37 13.19 -8.65
C ILE A 166 -10.82 13.51 -10.09
N ARG A 167 -9.89 13.53 -11.05
CA ARG A 167 -10.20 13.78 -12.45
C ARG A 167 -11.17 12.74 -13.00
N LYS A 168 -10.93 11.47 -12.71
CA LYS A 168 -11.81 10.36 -13.09
C LYS A 168 -13.20 10.50 -12.48
N PHE A 169 -13.29 10.80 -11.18
CA PHE A 169 -14.57 11.07 -10.52
C PHE A 169 -15.34 12.24 -11.15
N LYS A 170 -14.64 13.33 -11.49
CA LYS A 170 -15.27 14.49 -12.13
C LYS A 170 -15.80 14.12 -13.52
N GLN A 171 -15.05 13.33 -14.29
CA GLN A 171 -15.47 12.87 -15.62
C GLN A 171 -16.66 11.91 -15.56
N ASP A 172 -16.67 10.97 -14.61
CA ASP A 172 -17.80 10.06 -14.39
C ASP A 172 -19.08 10.81 -13.97
N THR A 173 -18.92 11.90 -13.22
CA THR A 173 -20.04 12.77 -12.81
C THR A 173 -20.61 13.54 -14.00
N ILE A 174 -19.75 14.16 -14.82
CA ILE A 174 -20.16 14.90 -16.02
C ILE A 174 -20.92 14.00 -17.00
N ASN A 175 -20.39 12.80 -17.27
CA ASN A 175 -20.99 11.85 -18.19
C ASN A 175 -22.39 11.38 -17.76
N LYS A 176 -22.65 11.25 -16.44
CA LYS A 176 -23.98 10.89 -15.93
C LYS A 176 -25.01 12.01 -16.18
N THR A 177 -24.62 13.27 -15.98
CA THR A 177 -25.52 14.41 -16.17
C THR A 177 -25.86 14.65 -17.64
N SER A 178 -24.92 14.40 -18.56
CA SER A 178 -25.15 14.56 -20.01
C SER A 178 -26.03 13.47 -20.63
N ILE A 179 -26.14 12.29 -20.01
CA ILE A 179 -27.00 11.19 -20.48
C ILE A 179 -28.43 11.33 -19.92
N SER A 180 -28.63 12.14 -18.87
CA SER A 180 -29.95 12.41 -18.27
C SER A 180 -30.70 13.60 -18.87
N GLN A 181 -30.14 14.27 -19.89
CA GLN A 181 -30.76 15.34 -20.68
C GLN A 181 -31.10 14.83 -22.07
#